data_AF-A0A223AYE6-F1
#
_entry.id   AF-A0A223AYE6-F1
#
_cell.length_a   1.000
_cell.length_b   1.000
_cell.length_c   1.000
_cell.angle_alpha   90.00
_cell.angle_beta   90.00
_cell.angle_gamma   90.00
#
_symmetry.space_group_name_H-M   'P 1'
#
loop_
_entity.id
_entity.type
_entity.pdbx_description
1 polymer ?
#
loop_
_entity_poly.entity_id
_entity_poly.type
_entity_poly.pdbx_seq_one_letter_code
_entity_poly.pdbx_strand_id
1 'polypeptide(L)'
;MENYGKPKKVVGMKFILKFIMLVFFLLFSFFLFSLTKFFIKDFNRGYSASGTTYVIFVIIAEIVLISLTFGLPYLLMKLYPKIYYYDDGFQVGKKNGKIFYEKLDYFFIPAYNRINSFMAIKYTDNEGNWKAIPAINYARNSFELFQQDFVNVNFPKAMRKLENNEVIEFLFNDPKKRLMAWGSKKYMKKKLEQALKIKVTRESITFDDETYEWDKYKIFISLGSITVQEKDGTPILVLGGNALVHRVNLLEAIINTFGKN
;
A
#
# COMPACT_ATOMS: atom_id res chain seq x y z
N MET A 1 13.85 -14.42 17.22
CA MET A 1 13.24 -14.12 15.91
C MET A 1 12.79 -15.45 15.33
N GLU A 2 11.50 -15.63 15.09
CA GLU A 2 11.01 -16.85 14.42
C GLU A 2 11.68 -16.98 13.05
N ASN A 3 12.21 -18.16 12.76
CA ASN A 3 12.85 -18.47 11.49
C ASN A 3 11.79 -18.98 10.51
N TYR A 4 11.27 -18.09 9.67
CA TYR A 4 10.23 -18.43 8.67
C TYR A 4 10.80 -19.06 7.39
N GLY A 5 12.08 -19.45 7.39
CA GLY A 5 12.78 -19.95 6.21
C GLY A 5 13.25 -18.83 5.28
N LYS A 6 13.72 -19.21 4.08
CA LYS A 6 14.24 -18.27 3.08
C LYS A 6 13.06 -17.66 2.29
N PRO A 7 13.00 -16.33 2.14
CA PRO A 7 11.98 -15.68 1.34
C PRO A 7 12.15 -16.00 -0.15
N LYS A 8 11.03 -16.21 -0.85
CA LYS A 8 10.93 -16.39 -2.30
C LYS A 8 11.45 -15.18 -3.05
N LYS A 9 11.11 -13.99 -2.56
CA LYS A 9 11.57 -12.71 -3.12
C LYS A 9 11.66 -11.66 -2.03
N VAL A 10 12.63 -10.77 -2.19
CA VAL A 10 12.76 -9.57 -1.34
C VAL A 10 12.66 -8.35 -2.24
N VAL A 11 11.69 -7.49 -1.96
CA VAL A 11 11.50 -6.23 -2.66
C VAL A 11 11.80 -5.06 -1.74
N GLY A 12 12.20 -3.93 -2.31
CA GLY A 12 12.48 -2.72 -1.56
C GLY A 12 12.28 -1.49 -2.43
N MET A 13 12.73 -0.35 -1.92
CA MET A 13 12.65 0.93 -2.64
C MET A 13 13.23 0.84 -4.06
N LYS A 14 12.60 1.57 -4.99
CA LYS A 14 13.11 1.80 -6.34
C LYS A 14 14.54 2.32 -6.30
N PHE A 15 15.32 1.95 -7.31
CA PHE A 15 16.68 2.43 -7.49
C PHE A 15 16.73 3.97 -7.50
N ILE A 16 15.80 4.63 -8.20
CA ILE A 16 15.78 6.10 -8.28
C ILE A 16 15.69 6.78 -6.91
N LEU A 17 14.89 6.25 -5.98
CA LEU A 17 14.81 6.81 -4.63
C LEU A 17 16.10 6.54 -3.85
N LYS A 18 16.70 5.36 -3.99
CA LYS A 18 18.01 5.05 -3.39
C LYS A 18 19.10 5.98 -3.89
N PHE A 19 19.11 6.25 -5.20
CA PHE A 19 20.05 7.15 -5.83
C PHE A 19 19.84 8.60 -5.36
N ILE A 20 18.59 9.07 -5.34
CA ILE A 20 18.24 10.40 -4.78
C ILE A 20 18.73 10.50 -3.33
N MET A 21 18.44 9.51 -2.48
CA MET A 21 18.92 9.50 -1.09
C MET A 21 20.44 9.58 -0.99
N LEU A 22 21.18 8.86 -1.86
CA LEU A 22 22.64 8.92 -1.90
C LEU A 22 23.14 10.30 -2.32
N VAL A 23 22.57 10.89 -3.36
CA VAL A 23 22.93 12.25 -3.83
C VAL A 23 22.66 13.28 -2.75
N PHE A 24 21.50 13.23 -2.08
CA PHE A 24 21.19 14.12 -0.95
C PHE A 24 22.15 13.92 0.22
N PHE A 25 22.49 12.68 0.55
CA PHE A 25 23.48 12.37 1.58
C PHE A 25 24.84 13.00 1.25
N LEU A 26 25.34 12.84 0.02
CA LEU A 26 26.62 13.41 -0.41
C LEU A 26 26.58 14.94 -0.42
N LEU A 27 25.48 15.53 -0.91
CA LEU A 27 25.30 16.98 -0.97
C LEU A 27 25.32 17.61 0.42
N PHE A 28 24.53 17.08 1.36
CA PHE A 28 24.50 17.61 2.71
C PHE A 28 25.77 17.28 3.50
N SER A 29 26.43 16.16 3.24
CA SER A 29 27.77 15.89 3.79
C SER A 29 28.79 16.93 3.32
N PHE A 30 28.74 17.33 2.05
CA PHE A 30 29.59 18.39 1.52
C PHE A 30 29.32 19.74 2.19
N PHE A 31 28.04 20.12 2.35
CA PHE A 31 27.68 21.36 3.06
C PHE A 31 28.09 21.33 4.52
N LEU A 32 27.89 20.21 5.21
CA LEU A 32 28.31 19.99 6.59
C LEU A 32 29.81 20.24 6.71
N PHE A 33 30.63 19.52 5.94
CA PHE A 33 32.09 19.69 5.98
C PHE A 33 32.55 21.09 5.60
N SER A 34 31.92 21.70 4.60
CA SER A 34 32.25 23.06 4.15
C SER A 34 31.92 24.11 5.22
N LEU A 35 30.76 23.98 5.88
CA LEU A 35 30.35 24.87 6.96
C LEU A 35 31.27 24.71 8.18
N THR A 36 31.56 23.47 8.60
CA THR A 36 32.47 23.21 9.71
C THR A 36 33.86 23.78 9.42
N LYS A 37 34.39 23.59 8.21
CA LYS A 37 35.69 24.13 7.80
C LYS A 37 35.69 25.67 7.78
N PHE A 38 34.62 26.28 7.25
CA PHE A 38 34.46 27.73 7.25
C PHE A 38 34.43 28.28 8.69
N PHE A 39 33.66 27.64 9.57
CA PHE A 39 33.57 28.03 10.97
C PHE A 39 34.92 27.96 11.68
N ILE A 40 35.67 26.86 11.54
CA ILE A 40 37.00 26.73 12.16
C ILE A 40 37.94 27.83 11.67
N LYS A 41 37.91 28.14 10.37
CA LYS A 41 38.76 29.19 9.78
C LYS A 41 38.37 30.59 10.27
N ASP A 42 37.08 30.87 10.41
CA ASP A 42 36.56 32.21 10.69
C ASP A 42 36.15 32.42 12.17
N PHE A 43 36.49 31.47 13.04
CA PHE A 43 36.02 31.42 14.42
C PHE A 43 36.30 32.71 15.18
N ASN A 44 37.56 33.15 15.19
CA ASN A 44 38.00 34.32 15.96
C ASN A 44 37.26 35.58 15.52
N ARG A 45 37.06 35.77 14.21
CA ARG A 45 36.36 36.93 13.66
C ARG A 45 34.88 36.91 14.03
N GLY A 46 34.20 35.79 13.80
CA GLY A 46 32.79 35.63 14.13
C GLY A 46 32.50 35.76 15.63
N TYR A 47 33.35 35.16 16.46
CA TYR A 47 33.24 35.25 17.92
C TYR A 47 33.51 36.68 18.41
N SER A 48 34.51 37.38 17.86
CA SER A 48 34.77 38.78 18.25
C SER A 48 33.60 39.73 17.94
N ALA A 49 32.84 39.46 16.88
CA ALA A 49 31.74 40.32 16.44
C ALA A 49 30.45 40.07 17.22
N SER A 50 30.13 38.80 17.49
CA SER A 50 28.79 38.42 18.00
C SER A 50 28.84 37.48 19.21
N GLY A 51 30.04 37.19 19.74
CA GLY A 51 30.26 36.38 20.95
C GLY A 51 29.56 35.01 20.90
N THR A 52 28.91 34.65 22.00
CA THR A 52 28.22 33.37 22.18
C THR A 52 27.09 33.15 21.16
N THR A 53 26.45 34.21 20.66
CA THR A 53 25.37 34.10 19.66
C THR A 53 25.88 33.49 18.35
N TYR A 54 27.11 33.82 17.94
CA TYR A 54 27.75 33.21 16.76
C TYR A 54 27.91 31.69 16.93
N VAL A 55 28.37 31.27 18.11
CA VAL A 55 28.57 29.85 18.44
C VAL A 55 27.25 29.10 18.43
N ILE A 56 26.20 29.66 19.05
CA ILE A 56 24.86 29.05 19.07
C ILE A 56 24.30 28.90 17.65
N PHE A 57 24.43 29.93 16.81
CA PHE A 57 23.97 29.88 15.42
C PHE A 57 24.64 28.73 14.65
N VAL A 58 25.95 28.58 14.79
CA VAL A 58 26.71 27.52 14.10
C VAL A 58 26.29 26.14 14.61
N ILE A 59 26.16 25.96 15.93
CA ILE A 59 25.69 24.70 16.51
C ILE A 59 24.31 24.31 15.94
N ILE A 60 23.38 25.27 15.86
CA ILE A 60 22.04 25.02 15.29
C ILE A 60 22.16 24.64 13.81
N ALA A 61 22.96 25.36 13.03
CA ALA A 61 23.16 25.07 11.61
C ALA A 61 23.75 23.67 11.37
N GLU A 62 24.75 23.28 12.17
CA GLU A 62 25.35 21.94 12.15
C GLU A 62 24.32 20.85 12.53
N ILE A 63 23.51 21.05 13.57
CA ILE A 63 22.45 20.10 13.96
C ILE A 63 21.42 19.93 12.83
N VAL A 64 21.02 21.02 12.18
CA VAL A 64 20.09 20.97 11.04
C VAL A 64 20.72 20.20 9.88
N LEU A 65 21.97 20.46 9.54
CA LEU A 65 22.68 19.75 8.45
C LEU A 65 22.89 18.26 8.78
N ILE A 66 23.21 17.91 10.02
CA ILE A 66 23.27 16.51 10.48
C ILE A 66 21.90 15.84 10.33
N SER A 67 20.83 16.53 10.71
CA SER A 67 19.46 16.01 10.60
C SER A 67 19.06 15.78 9.14
N LEU A 68 19.45 16.66 8.23
CA LEU A 68 19.22 16.49 6.78
C LEU A 68 20.08 15.38 6.18
N THR A 69 21.34 15.28 6.62
CA THR A 69 22.30 14.28 6.13
C THR A 69 21.90 12.87 6.55
N PHE A 70 21.58 12.65 7.83
CA PHE A 70 21.36 11.31 8.38
C PHE A 70 19.90 11.03 8.72
N GLY A 71 19.18 12.02 9.24
CA GLY A 71 17.80 11.87 9.67
C GLY A 71 16.85 11.60 8.51
N LEU A 72 16.96 12.37 7.42
CA LEU A 72 16.08 12.20 6.26
C LEU A 72 16.24 10.83 5.56
N PRO A 73 17.46 10.33 5.24
CA PRO A 73 17.61 8.98 4.70
C PRO A 73 17.11 7.89 5.65
N TYR A 74 17.34 8.03 6.96
CA TYR A 74 16.82 7.10 7.95
C TYR A 74 15.29 7.04 7.96
N LEU A 75 14.62 8.18 7.94
CA LEU A 75 13.16 8.26 7.88
C LEU A 75 12.61 7.61 6.61
N LEU A 76 13.25 7.83 5.45
CA LEU A 76 12.86 7.21 4.18
C LEU A 76 13.03 5.68 4.21
N MET A 77 14.15 5.18 4.75
CA MET A 77 14.35 3.73 4.93
C MET A 77 13.29 3.10 5.85
N LYS A 78 12.87 3.83 6.90
CA LYS A 78 11.81 3.40 7.80
C LYS A 78 10.43 3.44 7.15
N LEU A 79 10.18 4.40 6.27
CA LEU A 79 8.91 4.56 5.55
C LEU A 79 8.73 3.49 4.44
N TYR A 80 9.82 3.05 3.83
CA TYR A 80 9.83 2.05 2.76
C TYR A 80 10.70 0.82 3.12
N PRO A 81 10.30 0.05 4.14
CA PRO A 81 11.04 -1.13 4.59
C PRO A 81 11.03 -2.22 3.51
N LYS A 82 12.05 -3.09 3.48
CA LYS A 82 12.03 -4.26 2.58
C LYS A 82 10.82 -5.16 2.88
N ILE A 83 10.18 -5.69 1.84
CA ILE A 83 9.10 -6.66 1.95
C ILE A 83 9.66 -8.02 1.52
N TYR A 84 9.41 -9.04 2.33
CA TYR A 84 9.86 -10.40 2.13
C TYR A 84 8.63 -11.25 1.84
N TYR A 85 8.62 -11.95 0.70
CA TYR A 85 7.51 -12.79 0.28
C TYR A 85 7.79 -14.26 0.53
N TYR A 86 6.77 -14.97 0.98
CA TYR A 86 6.71 -16.40 1.24
C TYR A 86 5.40 -16.93 0.60
N ASP A 87 5.31 -18.24 0.39
CA ASP A 87 4.12 -18.80 -0.28
C ASP A 87 2.83 -18.65 0.56
N ASP A 88 2.96 -18.63 1.89
CA ASP A 88 1.85 -18.52 2.85
C ASP A 88 1.66 -17.11 3.44
N GLY A 89 2.52 -16.15 3.09
CA GLY A 89 2.46 -14.82 3.67
C GLY A 89 3.59 -13.88 3.27
N PHE A 90 3.67 -12.74 3.95
CA PHE A 90 4.71 -11.76 3.72
C PHE A 90 5.16 -11.10 5.02
N GLN A 91 6.33 -10.48 4.99
CA GLN A 91 6.89 -9.78 6.14
C GLN A 91 7.34 -8.39 5.71
N VAL A 92 6.95 -7.36 6.45
CA VAL A 92 7.31 -5.96 6.18
C VAL A 92 8.42 -5.55 7.13
N GLY A 93 9.66 -5.52 6.66
CA GLY A 93 10.84 -5.30 7.49
C GLY A 93 11.27 -6.54 8.27
N LYS A 94 12.58 -6.79 8.34
CA LYS A 94 13.15 -8.05 8.87
C LYS A 94 12.85 -8.30 10.36
N LYS A 95 12.47 -7.26 11.11
CA LYS A 95 12.20 -7.33 12.55
C LYS A 95 10.74 -7.64 12.90
N ASN A 96 9.84 -7.58 11.93
CA ASN A 96 8.41 -7.78 12.16
C ASN A 96 8.02 -9.25 11.96
N GLY A 97 6.90 -9.68 12.54
CA GLY A 97 6.36 -11.04 12.30
C GLY A 97 5.87 -11.24 10.86
N LYS A 98 5.81 -12.50 10.43
CA LYS A 98 5.20 -12.88 9.15
C LYS A 98 3.68 -12.71 9.23
N ILE A 99 3.07 -12.12 8.21
CA ILE A 99 1.63 -11.91 8.07
C ILE A 99 1.12 -12.97 7.10
N PHE A 100 0.18 -13.79 7.55
CA PHE A 100 -0.32 -14.92 6.77
C PHE A 100 -1.44 -14.49 5.83
N TYR A 101 -1.41 -14.97 4.58
CA TYR A 101 -2.41 -14.64 3.57
C TYR A 101 -3.82 -15.15 3.92
N GLU A 102 -3.92 -16.25 4.68
CA GLU A 102 -5.19 -16.88 5.03
C GLU A 102 -6.12 -15.97 5.86
N LYS A 103 -5.56 -15.16 6.76
CA LYS A 103 -6.32 -14.27 7.65
C LYS A 103 -6.20 -12.80 7.24
N LEU A 104 -5.65 -12.54 6.05
CA LEU A 104 -5.32 -11.20 5.62
C LEU A 104 -6.55 -10.48 5.07
N ASP A 105 -6.91 -9.39 5.72
CA ASP A 105 -7.82 -8.40 5.16
C ASP A 105 -7.01 -7.23 4.61
N TYR A 106 -7.34 -6.79 3.40
CA TYR A 106 -6.62 -5.70 2.76
C TYR A 106 -7.45 -4.93 1.73
N PHE A 107 -7.02 -3.70 1.49
CA PHE A 107 -7.51 -2.80 0.46
C PHE A 107 -6.33 -2.16 -0.27
N PHE A 108 -6.42 -2.06 -1.59
CA PHE A 108 -5.56 -1.18 -2.36
C PHE A 108 -6.16 0.22 -2.40
N ILE A 109 -5.36 1.23 -2.08
CA ILE A 109 -5.74 2.63 -2.26
C ILE A 109 -5.37 3.02 -3.71
N PRO A 110 -6.34 3.18 -4.63
CA PRO A 110 -6.06 3.46 -6.03
C PRO A 110 -5.34 4.80 -6.16
N ALA A 111 -4.52 4.92 -7.22
CA ALA A 111 -3.90 6.18 -7.56
C ALA A 111 -4.83 6.99 -8.46
N TYR A 112 -5.20 8.19 -8.01
CA TYR A 112 -6.14 9.08 -8.71
C TYR A 112 -5.77 9.35 -10.18
N ASN A 113 -4.48 9.37 -10.51
CA ASN A 113 -3.99 9.79 -11.82
C ASN A 113 -3.43 8.62 -12.66
N ARG A 114 -3.61 7.35 -12.25
CA ARG A 114 -3.00 6.20 -12.93
C ARG A 114 -3.87 4.95 -12.83
N ILE A 115 -4.39 4.52 -13.98
CA ILE A 115 -5.17 3.30 -14.16
C ILE A 115 -4.37 2.07 -13.68
N ASN A 116 -5.04 1.13 -13.02
CA ASN A 116 -4.46 -0.12 -12.52
C ASN A 116 -3.19 0.07 -11.68
N SER A 117 -3.21 1.10 -10.83
CA SER A 117 -2.13 1.36 -9.90
C SER A 117 -2.67 1.87 -8.57
N PHE A 118 -1.87 1.70 -7.52
CA PHE A 118 -2.25 2.04 -6.16
C PHE A 118 -1.13 2.81 -5.47
N MET A 119 -1.53 3.72 -4.58
CA MET A 119 -0.61 4.53 -3.79
C MET A 119 -0.22 3.86 -2.48
N ALA A 120 -1.06 2.97 -1.96
CA ALA A 120 -0.80 2.24 -0.74
C ALA A 120 -1.61 0.95 -0.66
N ILE A 121 -1.13 0.01 0.16
CA ILE A 121 -1.87 -1.16 0.62
C ILE A 121 -2.23 -0.92 2.08
N LYS A 122 -3.50 -0.98 2.43
CA LYS A 122 -3.96 -1.07 3.82
C LYS A 122 -4.22 -2.53 4.11
N TYR A 123 -3.68 -3.06 5.20
CA TYR A 123 -3.78 -4.48 5.52
C TYR A 123 -3.86 -4.69 7.04
N THR A 124 -4.44 -5.81 7.48
CA THR A 124 -4.41 -6.23 8.88
C THR A 124 -3.19 -7.09 9.17
N ASP A 125 -2.56 -6.90 10.34
CA ASP A 125 -1.65 -7.92 10.85
C ASP A 125 -2.42 -9.11 11.45
N ASN A 126 -1.69 -10.12 11.95
CA ASN A 126 -2.29 -11.32 12.52
C ASN A 126 -3.15 -11.07 13.77
N GLU A 127 -3.05 -9.88 14.38
CA GLU A 127 -3.85 -9.44 15.53
C GLU A 127 -5.07 -8.60 15.08
N GLY A 128 -5.26 -8.38 13.78
CA GLY A 128 -6.33 -7.55 13.23
C GLY A 128 -6.04 -6.04 13.23
N ASN A 129 -4.81 -5.62 13.55
CA ASN A 129 -4.45 -4.20 13.55
C ASN A 129 -4.15 -3.69 12.13
N TRP A 130 -4.82 -2.60 11.74
CA TRP A 130 -4.62 -1.97 10.44
C TRP A 130 -3.25 -1.31 10.32
N LYS A 131 -2.47 -1.77 9.34
CA LYS A 131 -1.18 -1.25 8.90
C LYS A 131 -1.25 -0.74 7.47
N ALA A 132 -0.18 -0.09 7.02
CA ALA A 132 -0.09 0.48 5.69
C ALA A 132 1.29 0.26 5.07
N ILE A 133 1.32 -0.08 3.78
CA ILE A 133 2.53 -0.06 2.95
C ILE A 133 2.34 1.03 1.90
N PRO A 134 3.14 2.12 1.90
CA PRO A 134 3.10 3.10 0.83
C PRO A 134 3.73 2.50 -0.44
N ALA A 135 3.00 2.43 -1.54
CA ALA A 135 3.42 1.73 -2.75
C ALA A 135 4.22 2.60 -3.73
N ILE A 136 4.11 3.93 -3.63
CA ILE A 136 4.63 4.92 -4.61
C ILE A 136 6.12 4.70 -4.96
N ASN A 137 6.93 4.34 -3.96
CA ASN A 137 8.37 4.18 -4.11
C ASN A 137 8.85 2.72 -4.19
N TYR A 138 7.94 1.78 -4.47
CA TYR A 138 8.27 0.41 -4.87
C TYR A 138 8.07 0.24 -6.37
N ALA A 139 8.86 -0.63 -7.02
CA ALA A 139 8.67 -0.95 -8.44
C ALA A 139 7.25 -1.50 -8.68
N ARG A 140 6.69 -1.29 -9.87
CA ARG A 140 5.28 -1.66 -10.19
C ARG A 140 5.00 -3.14 -9.91
N ASN A 141 5.94 -4.01 -10.26
CA ASN A 141 5.88 -5.46 -10.06
C ASN A 141 6.25 -5.93 -8.64
N SER A 142 6.53 -5.01 -7.71
CA SER A 142 6.95 -5.40 -6.35
C SER A 142 5.87 -6.15 -5.60
N PHE A 143 4.60 -5.95 -5.97
CA PHE A 143 3.44 -6.52 -5.29
C PHE A 143 2.73 -7.61 -6.12
N GLU A 144 3.32 -8.10 -7.21
CA GLU A 144 2.74 -9.20 -7.98
C GLU A 144 2.62 -10.47 -7.15
N LEU A 145 3.68 -10.85 -6.41
CA LEU A 145 3.64 -12.00 -5.51
C LEU A 145 2.61 -11.83 -4.40
N PHE A 146 2.45 -10.62 -3.86
CA PHE A 146 1.38 -10.35 -2.90
C PHE A 146 0.01 -10.70 -3.46
N GLN A 147 -0.27 -10.28 -4.70
CA GLN A 147 -1.56 -10.48 -5.34
C GLN A 147 -1.76 -11.96 -5.72
N GLN A 148 -0.74 -12.60 -6.29
CA GLN A 148 -0.79 -13.99 -6.73
C GLN A 148 -0.85 -14.97 -5.56
N ASP A 149 0.08 -14.88 -4.61
CA ASP A 149 0.17 -15.84 -3.51
C ASP A 149 -1.03 -15.71 -2.55
N PHE A 150 -1.58 -14.49 -2.39
CA PHE A 150 -2.85 -14.31 -1.68
C PHE A 150 -4.02 -15.07 -2.33
N VAL A 151 -4.15 -15.00 -3.66
CA VAL A 151 -5.18 -15.73 -4.41
C VAL A 151 -4.94 -17.24 -4.30
N ASN A 152 -3.70 -17.71 -4.50
CA ASN A 152 -3.35 -19.12 -4.43
C ASN A 152 -3.74 -19.76 -3.07
N VAL A 153 -3.54 -19.03 -1.98
CA VAL A 153 -3.87 -19.52 -0.62
C VAL A 153 -5.40 -19.54 -0.37
N ASN A 154 -6.14 -18.54 -0.87
CA ASN A 154 -7.53 -18.31 -0.47
C ASN A 154 -8.56 -18.79 -1.49
N PHE A 155 -8.21 -18.86 -2.77
CA PHE A 155 -9.13 -19.22 -3.84
C PHE A 155 -9.72 -20.62 -3.70
N PRO A 156 -8.94 -21.68 -3.40
CA PRO A 156 -9.52 -23.01 -3.19
C PRO A 156 -10.55 -23.07 -2.06
N LYS A 157 -10.33 -22.29 -0.99
CA LYS A 157 -11.27 -22.19 0.14
C LYS A 157 -12.54 -21.45 -0.26
N ALA A 158 -12.42 -20.38 -1.04
CA ALA A 158 -13.56 -19.66 -1.59
C ALA A 158 -14.40 -20.54 -2.53
N MET A 159 -13.76 -21.27 -3.44
CA MET A 159 -14.47 -22.14 -4.38
C MET A 159 -15.26 -23.24 -3.66
N ARG A 160 -14.67 -23.91 -2.66
CA ARG A 160 -15.40 -24.91 -1.85
C ARG A 160 -16.66 -24.34 -1.19
N LYS A 161 -16.61 -23.11 -0.70
CA LYS A 161 -17.79 -22.43 -0.11
C LYS A 161 -18.87 -22.20 -1.16
N LEU A 162 -18.50 -21.69 -2.33
CA LEU A 162 -19.44 -21.44 -3.42
C LEU A 162 -20.03 -22.75 -3.97
N GLU A 163 -19.24 -23.81 -4.06
CA GLU A 163 -19.70 -25.15 -4.45
C GLU A 163 -20.72 -25.73 -3.45
N ASN A 164 -20.59 -25.39 -2.17
CA ASN A 164 -21.54 -25.71 -1.10
C ASN A 164 -22.73 -24.73 -1.03
N ASN A 165 -22.92 -23.87 -2.04
CA ASN A 165 -23.96 -22.84 -2.11
C ASN A 165 -23.88 -21.79 -0.97
N GLU A 166 -22.71 -21.63 -0.35
CA GLU A 166 -22.48 -20.54 0.61
C GLU A 166 -22.25 -19.21 -0.13
N VAL A 167 -22.62 -18.10 0.53
CA VAL A 167 -22.40 -16.75 0.02
C VAL A 167 -21.05 -16.23 0.52
N ILE A 168 -20.25 -15.68 -0.40
CA ILE A 168 -19.03 -14.94 -0.04
C ILE A 168 -19.29 -13.44 -0.10
N GLU A 169 -19.01 -12.75 1.02
CA GLU A 169 -19.14 -11.30 1.11
C GLU A 169 -17.79 -10.59 0.92
N PHE A 170 -17.79 -9.57 0.06
CA PHE A 170 -16.73 -8.59 -0.04
C PHE A 170 -17.28 -7.20 0.30
N LEU A 171 -16.44 -6.39 0.94
CA LEU A 171 -16.78 -5.01 1.25
C LEU A 171 -16.26 -4.11 0.14
N PHE A 172 -17.09 -3.16 -0.30
CA PHE A 172 -16.64 -2.10 -1.19
C PHE A 172 -17.18 -0.75 -0.74
N ASN A 173 -16.42 0.32 -0.97
CA ASN A 173 -16.88 1.66 -0.66
C ASN A 173 -17.14 2.44 -1.95
N ASP A 174 -18.33 3.05 -2.07
CA ASP A 174 -18.63 3.97 -3.15
C ASP A 174 -17.71 5.21 -3.06
N PRO A 175 -16.93 5.51 -4.11
CA PRO A 175 -16.06 6.69 -4.15
C PRO A 175 -16.83 8.02 -4.05
N LYS A 176 -18.14 8.06 -4.32
CA LYS A 176 -18.98 9.27 -4.23
C LYS A 176 -19.20 9.75 -2.79
N LYS A 177 -19.10 8.85 -1.80
CA LYS A 177 -19.21 9.22 -0.37
C LYS A 177 -17.84 9.68 0.16
N ARG A 178 -17.60 11.00 0.11
CA ARG A 178 -16.38 11.61 0.66
C ARG A 178 -16.29 11.40 2.17
N LEU A 179 -15.18 10.82 2.61
CA LEU A 179 -14.89 10.57 4.01
C LEU A 179 -13.64 11.33 4.47
N MET A 180 -13.83 12.29 5.36
CA MET A 180 -12.76 12.91 6.14
C MET A 180 -12.61 12.17 7.47
N ALA A 181 -11.44 11.58 7.70
CA ALA A 181 -11.04 11.02 8.98
C ALA A 181 -9.52 11.12 9.14
N TRP A 182 -9.09 11.62 10.30
CA TRP A 182 -7.68 11.75 10.65
C TRP A 182 -7.16 10.42 11.24
N GLY A 183 -6.03 9.94 10.73
CA GLY A 183 -5.42 8.67 11.14
C GLY A 183 -5.95 7.43 10.39
N SER A 184 -5.05 6.51 10.05
CA SER A 184 -5.33 5.31 9.24
C SER A 184 -6.40 4.40 9.85
N LYS A 185 -6.34 4.15 11.17
CA LYS A 185 -7.27 3.26 11.89
C LYS A 185 -8.69 3.80 11.88
N LYS A 186 -8.86 5.09 12.19
CA LYS A 186 -10.17 5.76 12.21
C LYS A 186 -10.75 5.89 10.81
N TYR A 187 -9.90 6.16 9.81
CA TYR A 187 -10.29 6.19 8.40
C TYR A 187 -10.80 4.83 7.90
N MET A 188 -10.07 3.75 8.16
CA MET A 188 -10.51 2.40 7.76
C MET A 188 -11.78 1.97 8.49
N LYS A 189 -11.88 2.22 9.81
CA LYS A 189 -13.09 1.89 10.58
C LYS A 189 -14.34 2.59 10.01
N LYS A 190 -14.28 3.91 9.82
CA LYS A 190 -15.41 4.68 9.27
C LYS A 190 -15.76 4.27 7.83
N LYS A 191 -14.76 3.85 7.04
CA LYS A 191 -14.98 3.30 5.70
C LYS A 191 -15.65 1.94 5.71
N LEU A 192 -15.26 1.05 6.61
CA LEU A 192 -15.88 -0.26 6.77
C LEU A 192 -17.34 -0.14 7.25
N GLU A 193 -17.62 0.82 8.13
CA GLU A 193 -18.99 1.12 8.60
C GLU A 193 -19.93 1.60 7.48
N GLN A 194 -19.40 2.28 6.46
CA GLN A 194 -20.16 2.77 5.30
C GLN A 194 -20.02 1.89 4.05
N ALA A 195 -19.35 0.75 4.19
CA ALA A 195 -19.08 -0.12 3.06
C ALA A 195 -20.38 -0.81 2.59
N LEU A 196 -20.60 -0.76 1.29
CA LEU A 196 -21.54 -1.59 0.60
C LEU A 196 -21.00 -3.03 0.51
N LYS A 197 -21.89 -3.97 0.27
CA LYS A 197 -21.55 -5.39 0.18
C LYS A 197 -21.65 -5.88 -1.25
N ILE A 198 -20.65 -6.63 -1.67
CA ILE A 198 -20.68 -7.49 -2.84
C ILE A 198 -20.93 -8.90 -2.33
N LYS A 199 -22.04 -9.51 -2.73
CA LYS A 199 -22.34 -10.91 -2.42
C LYS A 199 -22.08 -11.73 -3.66
N VAL A 200 -21.37 -12.82 -3.50
CA VAL A 200 -21.01 -13.73 -4.59
C VAL A 200 -21.59 -15.09 -4.27
N THR A 201 -22.37 -15.62 -5.21
CA THR A 201 -22.84 -17.02 -5.21
C THR A 201 -22.31 -17.71 -6.47
N ARG A 202 -22.65 -19.00 -6.60
CA ARG A 202 -22.30 -19.78 -7.78
C ARG A 202 -23.02 -19.30 -9.05
N GLU A 203 -24.20 -18.71 -8.90
CA GLU A 203 -25.09 -18.31 -10.00
C GLU A 203 -25.06 -16.81 -10.30
N SER A 204 -24.74 -15.97 -9.32
CA SER A 204 -24.77 -14.53 -9.48
C SER A 204 -23.78 -13.76 -8.62
N ILE A 205 -23.65 -12.47 -8.96
CA ILE A 205 -23.05 -11.45 -8.11
C ILE A 205 -24.09 -10.38 -7.81
N THR A 206 -24.16 -9.97 -6.55
CA THR A 206 -25.04 -8.88 -6.12
C THR A 206 -24.19 -7.71 -5.63
N PHE A 207 -24.45 -6.52 -6.17
CA PHE A 207 -23.90 -5.27 -5.68
C PHE A 207 -24.99 -4.54 -4.90
N ASP A 208 -24.88 -4.55 -3.57
CA ASP A 208 -25.92 -4.05 -2.66
C ASP A 208 -27.26 -4.77 -2.85
N ASP A 209 -28.18 -4.19 -3.62
CA ASP A 209 -29.51 -4.74 -3.93
C ASP A 209 -29.66 -5.23 -5.38
N GLU A 210 -28.71 -4.93 -6.26
CA GLU A 210 -28.77 -5.30 -7.69
C GLU A 210 -28.04 -6.62 -7.96
N THR A 211 -28.78 -7.61 -8.47
CA THR A 211 -28.24 -8.96 -8.74
C THR A 211 -28.04 -9.18 -10.24
N TYR A 212 -26.85 -9.69 -10.58
CA TYR A 212 -26.41 -9.95 -11.93
C TYR A 212 -26.00 -11.42 -12.06
N GLU A 213 -26.74 -12.18 -12.84
CA GLU A 213 -26.43 -13.59 -13.12
C GLU A 213 -25.23 -13.71 -14.07
N TRP A 214 -24.34 -14.67 -13.81
CA TRP A 214 -23.10 -14.86 -14.57
C TRP A 214 -23.34 -15.18 -16.06
N ASP A 215 -24.47 -15.83 -16.36
CA ASP A 215 -24.84 -16.25 -17.70
C ASP A 215 -25.43 -15.12 -18.56
N LYS A 216 -25.90 -14.04 -17.94
CA LYS A 216 -26.56 -12.91 -18.60
C LYS A 216 -25.64 -11.72 -18.82
N TYR A 217 -24.70 -11.47 -17.91
CA TYR A 217 -23.90 -10.24 -17.90
C TYR A 217 -22.40 -10.49 -17.96
N LYS A 218 -21.67 -9.55 -18.55
CA LYS A 218 -20.20 -9.50 -18.50
C LYS A 218 -19.78 -8.59 -17.36
N ILE A 219 -18.97 -9.11 -16.45
CA ILE A 219 -18.55 -8.40 -15.25
C ILE A 219 -17.03 -8.26 -15.27
N PHE A 220 -16.56 -7.03 -15.21
CA PHE A 220 -15.14 -6.68 -15.17
C PHE A 220 -14.83 -6.01 -13.85
N ILE A 221 -13.77 -6.48 -13.18
CA ILE A 221 -13.24 -5.83 -12.00
C ILE A 221 -11.76 -5.54 -12.19
N SER A 222 -11.35 -4.36 -11.76
CA SER A 222 -9.95 -3.96 -11.69
C SER A 222 -9.69 -3.15 -10.43
N LEU A 223 -8.43 -2.78 -10.22
CA LEU A 223 -8.03 -1.90 -9.12
C LEU A 223 -8.72 -0.54 -9.25
N GLY A 224 -9.79 -0.36 -8.47
CA GLY A 224 -10.53 0.88 -8.40
C GLY A 224 -11.75 0.96 -9.31
N SER A 225 -12.13 -0.09 -10.05
CA SER A 225 -13.33 -0.06 -10.89
C SER A 225 -14.03 -1.41 -10.96
N ILE A 226 -15.37 -1.36 -10.97
CA ILE A 226 -16.23 -2.50 -11.29
C ILE A 226 -17.16 -2.02 -12.41
N THR A 227 -17.26 -2.83 -13.47
CA THR A 227 -18.15 -2.55 -14.59
C THR A 227 -18.98 -3.80 -14.90
N VAL A 228 -20.29 -3.62 -15.00
CA VAL A 228 -21.22 -4.66 -15.48
C VAL A 228 -21.75 -4.21 -16.83
N GLN A 229 -21.70 -5.11 -17.80
CA GLN A 229 -22.16 -4.90 -19.17
C GLN A 229 -23.16 -5.98 -19.57
N GLU A 230 -24.07 -5.61 -20.46
CA GLU A 230 -24.81 -6.58 -21.27
C GLU A 230 -23.86 -7.34 -22.20
N LYS A 231 -24.34 -8.43 -22.81
CA LYS A 231 -23.51 -9.26 -23.72
C LYS A 231 -23.04 -8.50 -24.96
N ASP A 232 -23.80 -7.50 -25.39
CA ASP A 232 -23.49 -6.60 -26.51
C ASP A 232 -22.42 -5.54 -26.16
N GLY A 233 -22.03 -5.43 -24.89
CA GLY A 233 -21.04 -4.48 -24.38
C GLY A 233 -21.63 -3.20 -23.79
N THR A 234 -22.96 -3.05 -23.76
CA THR A 234 -23.62 -1.87 -23.18
C THR A 234 -23.39 -1.81 -21.66
N PRO A 235 -22.81 -0.73 -21.11
CA PRO A 235 -22.54 -0.62 -19.68
C PRO A 235 -23.84 -0.34 -18.89
N ILE A 236 -24.10 -1.19 -17.89
CA ILE A 236 -25.26 -1.11 -17.00
C ILE A 236 -24.87 -0.46 -15.68
N LEU A 237 -23.78 -0.93 -15.09
CA LEU A 237 -23.25 -0.43 -13.83
C LEU A 237 -21.78 -0.09 -14.00
N VAL A 238 -21.40 1.13 -13.61
CA VAL A 238 -20.01 1.57 -13.57
C VAL A 238 -19.71 2.16 -12.20
N LEU A 239 -19.03 1.39 -11.36
CA LEU A 239 -18.47 1.88 -10.12
C LEU A 239 -17.10 2.49 -10.45
N GLY A 240 -17.03 3.82 -10.36
CA GLY A 240 -15.93 4.65 -10.87
C GLY A 240 -14.57 4.46 -10.18
N GLY A 241 -13.54 5.02 -10.82
CA GLY A 241 -12.09 4.76 -10.67
C GLY A 241 -11.40 4.95 -9.31
N ASN A 242 -12.13 4.97 -8.19
CA ASN A 242 -11.55 5.04 -6.84
C ASN A 242 -12.26 4.11 -5.83
N ALA A 243 -13.02 3.13 -6.31
CA ALA A 243 -13.66 2.16 -5.42
C ALA A 243 -12.62 1.38 -4.61
N LEU A 244 -12.79 1.33 -3.29
CA LEU A 244 -11.95 0.48 -2.44
C LEU A 244 -12.65 -0.86 -2.30
N VAL A 245 -12.17 -1.87 -3.02
CA VAL A 245 -12.69 -3.23 -2.94
C VAL A 245 -11.82 -4.06 -2.02
N HIS A 246 -12.44 -4.72 -1.06
CA HIS A 246 -11.80 -5.63 -0.13
C HIS A 246 -11.29 -6.87 -0.84
N ARG A 247 -10.03 -7.28 -0.60
CA ARG A 247 -9.44 -8.52 -1.15
C ARG A 247 -9.67 -8.68 -2.67
N VAL A 248 -9.54 -7.57 -3.41
CA VAL A 248 -9.98 -7.45 -4.81
C VAL A 248 -9.43 -8.53 -5.74
N ASN A 249 -8.20 -9.03 -5.52
CA ASN A 249 -7.63 -10.07 -6.39
C ASN A 249 -8.36 -11.41 -6.25
N LEU A 250 -8.89 -11.72 -5.05
CA LEU A 250 -9.70 -12.92 -4.87
C LEU A 250 -11.05 -12.78 -5.56
N LEU A 251 -11.68 -11.60 -5.45
CA LEU A 251 -12.92 -11.32 -6.17
C LEU A 251 -12.73 -11.39 -7.69
N GLU A 252 -11.65 -10.79 -8.20
CA GLU A 252 -11.25 -10.87 -9.62
C GLU A 252 -11.05 -12.31 -10.08
N ALA A 253 -10.37 -13.15 -9.30
CA ALA A 253 -10.18 -14.56 -9.64
C ALA A 253 -11.50 -15.34 -9.70
N ILE A 254 -12.43 -15.05 -8.79
CA ILE A 254 -13.76 -15.68 -8.78
C ILE A 254 -14.59 -15.24 -9.99
N ILE A 255 -14.63 -13.93 -10.28
CA ILE A 255 -15.32 -13.39 -11.45
C ILE A 255 -14.73 -13.97 -12.75
N ASN A 256 -13.40 -14.06 -12.86
CA ASN A 256 -12.74 -14.68 -14.02
C ASN A 256 -13.00 -16.19 -14.15
N THR A 257 -13.54 -16.83 -13.11
CA THR A 257 -13.90 -18.26 -13.13
C THR A 257 -15.35 -18.45 -13.54
N PHE A 258 -16.28 -17.71 -12.94
CA PHE A 258 -17.73 -17.85 -13.22
C PHE A 258 -18.19 -16.99 -14.40
N GLY A 259 -17.63 -15.80 -14.57
CA GLY A 259 -17.98 -14.83 -15.61
C GLY A 259 -17.30 -15.07 -16.95
N LYS A 260 -16.73 -16.27 -17.21
CA LYS A 260 -16.24 -16.63 -18.55
C LYS A 260 -17.41 -16.75 -19.53
N ASN A 261 -17.76 -15.62 -20.15
CA ASN A 261 -18.61 -15.50 -21.33
C ASN A 261 -18.00 -14.50 -22.31
#